data_AF-A0A0F7IGT2-F1
#
_entry.id   AF-A0A0F7IGT2-F1
#
_cell.length_a   1.000
_cell.length_b   1.000
_cell.length_c   1.000
_cell.angle_alpha   90.00
_cell.angle_beta   90.00
_cell.angle_gamma   90.00
#
_symmetry.space_group_name_H-M   'P 1'
#
loop_
_entity.id
_entity.type
_entity.pdbx_description
1 polymer ?
#
loop_
_entity_poly.entity_id
_entity_poly.type
_entity_poly.pdbx_seq_one_letter_code
_entity_poly.pdbx_strand_id
1 'polypeptide(L)'
;MSESHTRRVLEPFGWIFQMITGLLLFAFVIFHLYITHLTSHDALEYAKVVERLSNPAIKAFYWLFLASASFHAFNGLRAILLDTDFGGRNERAVNAMTMLLFLIAVVYGGLLLITF
;
A
#
# COMPACT_ATOMS: atom_id res chain seq x y z
N MET A 1 -17.16 12.58 30.11
CA MET A 1 -15.85 12.46 29.40
C MET A 1 -16.09 12.83 27.95
N SER A 2 -15.51 13.94 27.49
CA SER A 2 -15.43 14.23 26.04
C SER A 2 -14.73 13.05 25.40
N GLU A 3 -15.32 12.44 24.38
CA GLU A 3 -14.56 11.48 23.56
C GLU A 3 -13.29 12.19 23.07
N SER A 4 -12.14 11.53 23.21
CA SER A 4 -10.91 12.05 22.62
C SER A 4 -11.06 12.02 21.10
N HIS A 5 -10.60 13.08 20.43
CA HIS A 5 -10.66 13.20 18.97
C HIS A 5 -10.13 11.94 18.25
N THR A 6 -9.16 11.27 18.87
CA THR A 6 -8.54 10.01 18.46
C THR A 6 -9.53 8.85 18.28
N ARG A 7 -10.62 8.77 19.08
CA ARG A 7 -11.63 7.70 18.95
C ARG A 7 -12.54 7.89 17.74
N ARG A 8 -12.65 9.11 17.20
CA ARG A 8 -13.56 9.45 16.09
C ARG A 8 -12.95 9.22 14.71
N VAL A 9 -11.61 9.17 14.63
CA VAL A 9 -10.85 9.13 13.37
C VAL A 9 -10.68 7.70 12.82
N LEU A 10 -10.77 6.69 13.69
CA LEU A 10 -10.61 5.28 13.34
C LEU A 10 -11.96 4.63 13.07
N GLU A 11 -12.40 4.63 11.82
CA GLU A 11 -13.46 3.72 11.41
C GLU A 11 -13.00 2.27 11.65
N PRO A 12 -13.83 1.40 12.27
CA PRO A 12 -13.41 0.06 12.69
C PRO A 12 -12.72 -0.74 11.59
N PHE A 13 -13.18 -0.59 10.34
CA PHE A 13 -12.60 -1.25 9.18
C PHE A 13 -11.22 -0.72 8.80
N GLY A 14 -11.02 0.60 8.77
CA GLY A 14 -9.73 1.20 8.39
C GLY A 14 -8.59 0.77 9.30
N TRP A 15 -8.88 0.62 10.60
CA TRP A 15 -7.90 0.10 11.56
C TRP A 15 -7.61 -1.40 11.38
N ILE A 16 -8.64 -2.23 11.18
CA ILE A 16 -8.46 -3.68 10.93
C ILE A 16 -7.62 -3.91 9.68
N PHE A 17 -7.92 -3.21 8.58
CA PHE A 17 -7.15 -3.32 7.35
C PHE A 17 -5.70 -2.81 7.53
N GLN A 18 -5.46 -1.81 8.39
CA GLN A 18 -4.08 -1.36 8.68
C GLN A 18 -3.23 -2.47 9.30
N MET A 19 -3.80 -3.23 10.24
CA MET A 19 -3.11 -4.36 10.87
C MET A 19 -2.86 -5.49 9.88
N ILE A 20 -3.90 -5.89 9.13
CA ILE A 20 -3.79 -6.98 8.15
C ILE A 20 -2.74 -6.64 7.11
N THR A 21 -2.80 -5.44 6.53
CA THR A 21 -1.82 -5.00 5.52
C THR A 21 -0.42 -4.88 6.10
N GLY A 22 -0.25 -4.45 7.36
CA GLY A 22 1.06 -4.44 8.02
C GLY A 22 1.68 -5.84 8.13
N LEU A 23 0.89 -6.84 8.50
CA LEU A 23 1.35 -8.24 8.55
C LEU A 23 1.68 -8.78 7.16
N LEU A 24 0.83 -8.51 6.16
CA LEU A 24 1.08 -8.88 4.77
C LEU A 24 2.37 -8.24 4.24
N LEU A 25 2.59 -6.97 4.53
CA LEU A 25 3.79 -6.24 4.09
C LEU A 25 5.08 -6.84 4.63
N PHE A 26 5.08 -7.31 5.88
CA PHE A 26 6.25 -8.00 6.43
C PHE A 26 6.64 -9.21 5.57
N ALA A 27 5.67 -10.08 5.24
CA ALA A 27 5.93 -11.24 4.39
C ALA A 27 6.27 -10.85 2.93
N PHE A 28 5.53 -9.90 2.36
CA PHE A 28 5.69 -9.50 0.97
C PHE A 28 7.02 -8.79 0.70
N VAL A 29 7.46 -7.90 1.58
CA VAL A 29 8.75 -7.22 1.45
C VAL A 29 9.89 -8.23 1.51
N ILE A 30 9.85 -9.19 2.43
CA ILE A 30 10.89 -10.23 2.52
C ILE A 30 10.96 -11.04 1.22
N PHE A 31 9.82 -11.52 0.73
CA PHE A 31 9.79 -12.27 -0.53
C PHE A 31 10.26 -11.43 -1.70
N HIS A 32 9.81 -10.17 -1.80
CA HIS A 32 10.24 -9.23 -2.83
C HIS A 32 11.74 -9.04 -2.82
N LEU A 33 12.32 -8.66 -1.68
CA LEU A 33 13.77 -8.45 -1.53
C LEU A 33 14.56 -9.72 -1.86
N TYR A 34 14.05 -10.89 -1.45
CA TYR A 34 14.68 -12.16 -1.78
C TYR A 34 14.82 -12.35 -3.29
N ILE A 35 13.71 -12.24 -4.03
CA ILE A 35 13.72 -12.49 -5.48
C ILE A 35 14.36 -11.35 -6.29
N THR A 36 14.37 -10.11 -5.80
CA THR A 36 14.92 -8.96 -6.55
C THR A 36 16.36 -8.62 -6.19
N HIS A 37 16.83 -8.96 -4.99
CA HIS A 37 18.17 -8.55 -4.53
C HIS A 37 19.04 -9.70 -4.03
N LEU A 38 18.47 -10.84 -3.62
CA LEU A 38 19.23 -11.91 -2.95
C LEU A 38 19.41 -13.17 -3.79
N THR A 39 18.69 -13.34 -4.91
CA THR A 39 18.85 -14.51 -5.78
C THR A 39 20.07 -14.42 -6.70
N SER A 40 20.33 -13.24 -7.27
CA SER A 40 21.45 -13.02 -8.20
C SER A 40 21.71 -11.52 -8.42
N HIS A 41 22.91 -11.17 -8.91
CA HIS A 41 23.27 -9.77 -9.20
C HIS A 41 22.52 -9.17 -10.40
N ASP A 42 22.10 -10.01 -11.35
CA ASP A 42 21.34 -9.66 -12.54
C ASP A 42 19.81 -9.70 -12.32
N ALA A 43 19.34 -9.96 -11.09
CA ALA A 43 17.92 -10.14 -10.80
C ALA A 43 17.05 -8.91 -11.15
N LEU A 44 17.63 -7.72 -11.26
CA LEU A 44 16.93 -6.50 -11.66
C LEU A 44 17.01 -6.19 -13.16
N GLU A 45 17.72 -7.00 -13.94
CA GLU A 45 17.78 -6.82 -15.40
C GLU A 45 16.40 -6.94 -16.02
N TYR A 46 16.13 -6.09 -17.03
CA TYR A 46 14.83 -6.01 -17.69
C TYR A 46 14.30 -7.39 -18.15
N ALA A 47 15.15 -8.19 -18.79
CA ALA A 47 14.78 -9.52 -19.27
C ALA A 47 14.32 -10.44 -18.12
N LYS A 48 15.01 -10.40 -16.97
CA LYS A 48 14.68 -11.19 -15.77
C LYS A 48 13.41 -10.70 -15.08
N VAL A 49 13.13 -9.40 -15.12
CA VAL A 49 11.88 -8.84 -14.59
C VAL A 49 10.70 -9.29 -15.46
N VAL A 50 10.80 -9.15 -16.78
CA VAL A 50 9.75 -9.58 -17.73
C VAL A 50 9.52 -11.10 -17.65
N GLU A 51 10.59 -11.90 -17.59
CA GLU A 51 10.51 -13.35 -17.40
C GLU A 51 9.71 -13.69 -16.12
N ARG A 52 9.97 -13.00 -15.01
CA ARG A 52 9.25 -13.23 -13.75
C ARG A 52 7.79 -12.80 -13.81
N LEU A 53 7.53 -11.65 -14.43
CA LEU A 53 6.18 -11.14 -14.61
C LEU A 53 5.38 -12.04 -15.56
N SER A 54 6.00 -12.82 -16.45
CA SER A 54 5.26 -13.80 -17.27
C SER A 54 4.51 -14.86 -16.44
N ASN A 55 4.89 -15.08 -15.18
CA ASN A 55 4.20 -16.00 -14.27
C ASN A 55 2.98 -15.32 -13.62
N PRO A 56 1.74 -15.83 -13.85
CA PRO A 56 0.53 -15.26 -13.28
C PRO A 56 0.50 -15.21 -11.74
N ALA A 57 1.13 -16.18 -11.07
CA ALA A 57 1.22 -16.20 -9.60
C ALA A 57 2.09 -15.05 -9.08
N ILE A 58 3.16 -14.70 -9.79
CA ILE A 58 4.02 -13.55 -9.47
C ILE A 58 3.27 -12.23 -9.71
N LYS A 59 2.50 -12.12 -10.81
CA LYS A 59 1.63 -10.95 -11.02
C LYS A 59 0.60 -10.78 -9.90
N ALA A 60 -0.07 -11.87 -9.51
CA ALA A 60 -1.03 -11.85 -8.41
C ALA A 60 -0.38 -11.44 -7.08
N PHE A 61 0.81 -11.97 -6.79
CA PHE A 61 1.62 -11.55 -5.65
C PHE A 61 1.89 -10.04 -5.69
N TYR A 62 2.41 -9.51 -6.80
CA TYR A 62 2.75 -8.08 -6.91
C TYR A 62 1.53 -7.18 -6.86
N TRP A 63 0.38 -7.63 -7.37
CA TRP A 63 -0.87 -6.89 -7.25
C TRP A 63 -1.35 -6.82 -5.79
N LEU A 64 -1.33 -7.95 -5.07
CA LEU A 64 -1.67 -7.98 -3.63
C LEU A 64 -0.69 -7.16 -2.80
N PHE A 65 0.60 -7.21 -3.13
CA PHE A 65 1.62 -6.41 -2.47
C PHE A 65 1.40 -4.92 -2.72
N LEU A 66 1.16 -4.51 -3.97
CA LEU A 66 0.82 -3.14 -4.34
C LEU A 66 -0.40 -2.63 -3.59
N ALA A 67 -1.48 -3.40 -3.57
CA ALA A 67 -2.72 -3.03 -2.87
C ALA A 67 -2.49 -2.88 -1.35
N SER A 68 -1.76 -3.83 -0.75
CA SER A 68 -1.46 -3.81 0.68
C SER A 68 -0.55 -2.63 1.06
N ALA A 69 0.50 -2.38 0.27
CA ALA A 69 1.43 -1.27 0.48
C ALA A 69 0.74 0.08 0.34
N SER A 70 -0.05 0.24 -0.72
CA SER A 70 -0.79 1.48 -0.98
C SER A 70 -1.79 1.76 0.13
N PHE A 71 -2.59 0.76 0.52
CA PHE A 71 -3.54 0.94 1.62
C PHE A 71 -2.82 1.32 2.91
N HIS A 72 -1.81 0.54 3.31
CA HIS A 72 -1.09 0.76 4.57
C HIS A 72 -0.44 2.15 4.63
N ALA A 73 0.17 2.58 3.53
CA ALA A 73 0.83 3.87 3.42
C ALA A 73 -0.18 5.02 3.51
N PHE A 74 -1.24 4.99 2.70
CA PHE A 74 -2.16 6.13 2.61
C PHE A 74 -3.18 6.19 3.75
N ASN A 75 -3.59 5.04 4.31
CA ASN A 75 -4.39 5.02 5.54
C ASN A 75 -3.57 5.43 6.76
N GLY A 76 -2.29 5.02 6.84
CA GLY A 76 -1.36 5.52 7.86
C GLY A 76 -1.14 7.04 7.75
N LEU A 77 -0.89 7.54 6.54
CA LEU A 77 -0.77 8.99 6.28
C LEU A 77 -2.06 9.74 6.65
N ARG A 78 -3.23 9.19 6.30
CA ARG A 78 -4.53 9.75 6.69
C ARG A 78 -4.63 9.91 8.20
N ALA A 79 -4.29 8.86 8.96
CA ALA A 79 -4.33 8.91 10.42
C ALA A 79 -3.41 10.00 10.98
N ILE A 80 -2.15 10.06 10.51
CA ILE A 80 -1.19 11.09 10.92
C ILE A 80 -1.70 12.50 10.61
N LEU A 81 -2.26 12.72 9.42
CA LEU A 81 -2.74 14.04 9.02
C LEU A 81 -3.96 14.48 9.84
N LEU A 82 -4.92 13.59 10.07
CA LEU A 82 -6.14 13.89 10.84
C LEU A 82 -5.85 14.17 12.32
N ASP A 83 -4.72 13.72 12.85
CA ASP A 83 -4.26 14.04 14.21
C ASP A 83 -3.67 15.47 14.33
N THR A 84 -3.45 16.17 13.21
CA THR A 84 -3.02 17.58 13.22
C THR A 84 -4.20 18.54 13.31
N ASP A 85 -3.98 19.75 13.85
CA ASP A 85 -5.00 20.81 13.88
C ASP A 85 -5.53 21.17 12.48
N PHE A 86 -4.65 21.17 11.48
CA PHE A 86 -5.02 21.41 10.08
C PHE A 86 -5.90 20.27 9.56
N GLY A 87 -5.48 19.02 9.74
CA GLY A 87 -6.21 17.86 9.22
C GLY A 87 -7.56 17.67 9.90
N GLY A 88 -7.66 17.89 11.21
CA GLY A 88 -8.93 17.86 11.93
C GLY A 88 -9.93 18.91 11.42
N ARG A 89 -9.46 20.10 11.03
CA ARG A 89 -10.31 21.14 10.40
C ARG A 89 -10.64 20.85 8.94
N ASN A 90 -9.78 20.10 8.24
CA ASN A 90 -9.87 19.84 6.80
C ASN A 90 -10.09 18.35 6.48
N GLU A 91 -10.87 17.65 7.32
CA GLU A 91 -11.02 16.19 7.26
C GLU A 91 -11.41 15.67 5.87
N ARG A 92 -12.36 16.32 5.20
CA ARG A 92 -12.81 15.93 3.85
C ARG A 92 -11.68 16.01 2.82
N ALA A 93 -10.84 17.03 2.91
CA ALA A 93 -9.72 17.21 1.99
C ALA A 93 -8.65 16.13 2.22
N VAL A 94 -8.33 15.82 3.48
CA VAL A 94 -7.40 14.74 3.85
C VAL A 94 -7.91 13.39 3.35
N ASN A 95 -9.19 13.09 3.58
CA ASN A 95 -9.82 11.85 3.13
C ASN A 95 -9.81 11.73 1.60
N ALA A 96 -10.21 12.78 0.89
CA ALA A 96 -10.24 12.79 -0.57
C ALA A 96 -8.84 12.64 -1.18
N MET A 97 -7.86 13.36 -0.65
CA MET A 97 -6.48 13.30 -1.12
C MET A 97 -5.88 11.91 -0.91
N THR A 98 -6.00 11.33 0.29
CA THR A 98 -5.42 10.01 0.60
C THR A 98 -6.10 8.89 -0.19
N MET A 99 -7.42 8.97 -0.39
CA MET A 99 -8.14 8.06 -1.27
C MET A 99 -7.69 8.19 -2.73
N LEU A 100 -7.53 9.42 -3.23
CA LEU A 100 -7.05 9.65 -4.60
C LEU A 100 -5.65 9.08 -4.82
N LEU A 101 -4.72 9.30 -3.88
CA LEU A 101 -3.37 8.75 -3.95
C LEU A 101 -3.37 7.22 -3.93
N PHE A 102 -4.19 6.61 -3.09
CA PHE A 102 -4.40 5.16 -3.08
C PHE A 102 -4.91 4.65 -4.43
N LEU A 103 -5.95 5.26 -4.99
CA LEU A 103 -6.51 4.85 -6.28
C LEU A 103 -5.50 5.02 -7.42
N ILE A 104 -4.76 6.13 -7.45
CA ILE A 104 -3.71 6.37 -8.45
C ILE A 104 -2.65 5.26 -8.36
N ALA A 105 -2.14 4.97 -7.16
CA ALA A 105 -1.10 3.95 -6.97
C ALA A 105 -1.57 2.56 -7.43
N VAL A 106 -2.77 2.14 -7.01
CA VAL A 106 -3.31 0.81 -7.34
C VAL A 106 -3.68 0.69 -8.82
N VAL A 107 -4.33 1.70 -9.41
CA VAL A 107 -4.75 1.68 -10.81
C VAL A 107 -3.53 1.76 -11.73
N TYR A 108 -2.65 2.75 -11.53
CA TYR A 108 -1.48 2.91 -12.37
C TYR A 108 -0.52 1.72 -12.24
N GLY A 109 -0.20 1.29 -11.02
CA GLY A 109 0.64 0.11 -10.80
C GLY A 109 0.01 -1.18 -11.33
N GLY A 110 -1.31 -1.33 -11.18
CA GLY A 110 -2.06 -2.46 -11.73
C GLY A 110 -2.03 -2.50 -13.26
N LEU A 111 -2.18 -1.35 -13.93
CA LEU A 111 -2.05 -1.25 -15.39
C LEU A 111 -0.66 -1.67 -15.86
N LEU A 112 0.40 -1.22 -15.18
CA LEU A 112 1.77 -1.65 -15.49
C LEU A 112 1.92 -3.17 -15.37
N LEU A 113 1.41 -3.78 -14.29
CA LEU A 113 1.50 -5.24 -14.09
C LEU A 113 0.75 -6.07 -15.15
N ILE A 114 -0.27 -5.52 -15.79
CA ILE A 114 -1.04 -6.22 -16.83
C ILE A 114 -0.39 -6.06 -18.21
N THR A 115 0.35 -4.97 -18.43
CA THR A 115 0.92 -4.60 -19.74
C THR A 115 2.18 -5.42 -20.09
N PHE A 116 2.88 -5.92 -19.08
CA PHE A 116 3.97 -6.92 -19.20
C PHE A 116 3.42 -8.25 -18.70
#